data_AF-A0AAU5M4Z5-F1
#
_entry.id   AF-A0AAU5M4Z5-F1
#
_cell.length_a   1.000
_cell.length_b   1.000
_cell.length_c   1.000
_cell.angle_alpha   90.00
_cell.angle_beta   90.00
_cell.angle_gamma   90.00
#
_symmetry.space_group_name_H-M   'P 1'
#
loop_
_entity.id
_entity.type
_entity.pdbx_description
1 polymer ?
#
loop_
_entity_poly.entity_id
_entity_poly.type
_entity_poly.pdbx_seq_one_letter_code
_entity_poly.pdbx_strand_id
1 'polypeptide(L)'
;MTSTTFRRPWQALSAVATTAAALIVAFVLAPATLASTAATTGLGSESRLIATFRNAFVGYWRSGTGGFGSELQPVVDYWFRYHVAKAFLAGALLAVLIVLGVLSWQAFLRVGGLRAAALAVSGVVSTALAVVSLAAVMANIHGMAAPFGSLLPMLFGAPSASASPLPDTLAQIRQRLADGQNSPALEVIRSDYVKFHAVMAVEGTIVVIALVALTVLLWRRFARVDRTERRSRRLLAAYGVFIPLLALTLAVIVVANATTAAHPLPGLESFFAGGW
;
A
#
# COMPACT_ATOMS: atom_id res chain seq x y z
N MET A 1 -2.62 51.76 2.90
CA MET A 1 -2.46 50.65 3.86
C MET A 1 -2.68 49.30 3.18
N THR A 2 -1.56 48.72 2.75
CA THR A 2 -1.20 47.29 2.61
C THR A 2 -2.25 46.21 2.34
N SER A 3 -2.39 45.93 1.04
CA SER A 3 -2.76 44.66 0.40
C SER A 3 -1.94 43.45 0.90
N THR A 4 -2.30 42.90 2.06
CA THR A 4 -1.59 41.74 2.67
C THR A 4 -2.44 40.48 2.82
N THR A 5 -3.73 40.53 2.48
CA THR A 5 -4.65 39.41 2.70
C THR A 5 -4.73 38.42 1.53
N PHE A 6 -4.37 38.81 0.31
CA PHE A 6 -4.46 37.92 -0.87
C PHE A 6 -3.22 37.03 -1.13
N ARG A 7 -2.06 37.30 -0.51
CA ARG A 7 -0.84 36.47 -0.70
C ARG A 7 -0.86 35.16 0.10
N ARG A 8 -1.58 35.12 1.22
CA ARG A 8 -1.59 33.99 2.17
C ARG A 8 -2.13 32.65 1.61
N PRO A 9 -3.23 32.58 0.84
CA PRO A 9 -3.77 31.30 0.37
C PRO A 9 -2.90 30.64 -0.71
N TRP A 10 -2.26 31.44 -1.57
CA TRP A 10 -1.38 30.92 -2.62
C TRP A 10 -0.05 30.41 -2.05
N GLN A 11 0.51 31.12 -1.07
CA GLN A 11 1.69 30.65 -0.34
C GLN A 11 1.41 29.31 0.37
N ALA A 12 0.24 29.14 0.97
CA ALA A 12 -0.17 27.88 1.57
C ALA A 12 -0.30 26.75 0.55
N LEU A 13 -0.98 26.98 -0.59
CA LEU A 13 -1.08 25.99 -1.67
C LEU A 13 0.30 25.59 -2.21
N SER A 14 1.17 26.55 -2.48
CA SER A 14 2.53 26.28 -2.95
C SER A 14 3.35 25.51 -1.92
N ALA A 15 3.30 25.90 -0.65
CA ALA A 15 4.01 25.19 0.42
C ALA A 15 3.55 23.73 0.54
N VAL A 16 2.24 23.48 0.57
CA VAL A 16 1.68 22.13 0.66
C VAL A 16 2.04 21.29 -0.57
N ALA A 17 2.00 21.87 -1.78
CA ALA A 17 2.42 21.19 -3.00
C ALA A 17 3.92 20.83 -2.99
N THR A 18 4.78 21.74 -2.53
CA THR A 18 6.21 21.48 -2.36
C THR A 18 6.46 20.37 -1.34
N THR A 19 5.73 20.37 -0.21
CA THR A 19 5.81 19.29 0.77
C THR A 19 5.38 17.96 0.18
N ALA A 20 4.30 17.92 -0.61
CA ALA A 20 3.87 16.70 -1.29
C ALA A 20 4.96 16.17 -2.24
N ALA A 21 5.57 17.05 -3.05
CA ALA A 21 6.65 16.68 -3.94
C ALA A 21 7.87 16.13 -3.18
N ALA A 22 8.27 16.78 -2.08
CA ALA A 22 9.36 16.30 -1.23
C ALA A 22 9.06 14.93 -0.60
N LEU A 23 7.83 14.71 -0.15
CA LEU A 23 7.40 13.42 0.41
C LEU A 23 7.35 12.30 -0.64
N ILE A 24 6.99 12.60 -1.89
CA ILE A 24 7.06 11.63 -3.00
C ILE A 24 8.52 11.20 -3.22
N VAL A 25 9.45 12.15 -3.28
CA VAL A 25 10.88 11.86 -3.42
C VAL A 25 11.39 11.04 -2.23
N ALA A 26 11.02 11.44 -1.00
CA ALA A 26 11.40 10.73 0.21
C ALA A 26 10.83 9.30 0.24
N PHE A 27 9.58 9.09 -0.16
CA PHE A 27 8.94 7.77 -0.23
C PHE A 27 9.70 6.79 -1.13
N VAL A 28 10.33 7.28 -2.20
CA VAL A 28 11.13 6.44 -3.11
C VAL A 28 12.53 6.21 -2.58
N LEU A 29 13.20 7.26 -2.09
CA LEU A 29 14.65 7.21 -1.82
C LEU A 29 15.01 6.85 -0.37
N ALA A 30 14.18 7.20 0.61
CA ALA A 30 14.50 7.05 2.02
C ALA A 30 14.32 5.62 2.60
N PRO A 31 13.33 4.80 2.20
CA PRO A 31 13.07 3.54 2.91
C PRO A 31 14.24 2.57 2.94
N ALA A 32 14.98 2.42 1.83
CA ALA A 32 16.11 1.51 1.75
C ALA A 32 17.24 1.90 2.72
N THR A 33 17.51 3.20 2.85
CA THR A 33 18.55 3.71 3.77
C THR A 33 18.09 3.67 5.22
N LEU A 34 16.83 4.02 5.49
CA LEU A 34 16.23 3.96 6.83
C LEU A 34 16.12 2.54 7.38
N ALA A 35 15.92 1.54 6.51
CA ALA A 35 15.83 0.13 6.91
C ALA A 35 17.19 -0.55 7.13
N SER A 36 18.27 0.03 6.58
CA SER A 36 19.60 -0.55 6.59
C SER A 36 20.24 -0.54 7.98
N THR A 37 20.95 -1.61 8.32
CA THR A 37 21.81 -1.73 9.50
C THR A 37 23.14 -2.36 9.10
N ALA A 38 24.11 -2.42 10.02
CA ALA A 38 25.38 -3.10 9.76
C ALA A 38 25.19 -4.54 9.23
N ALA A 39 24.22 -5.29 9.78
CA ALA A 39 23.91 -6.66 9.37
C ALA A 39 23.18 -6.78 8.02
N THR A 40 22.57 -5.71 7.53
CA THR A 40 21.71 -5.71 6.32
C THR A 40 22.24 -4.76 5.25
N THR A 41 23.51 -4.37 5.37
CA THR A 41 24.17 -3.46 4.44
C THR A 41 24.21 -4.09 3.05
N GLY A 42 23.56 -3.45 2.07
CA GLY A 42 23.48 -3.96 0.69
C GLY A 42 22.11 -4.51 0.28
N LEU A 43 21.19 -4.76 1.22
CA LEU A 43 19.80 -5.12 0.90
C LEU A 43 18.98 -3.96 0.32
N GLY A 44 19.57 -2.76 0.26
CA GLY A 44 18.99 -1.58 -0.39
C GLY A 44 18.77 -1.72 -1.89
N SER A 45 19.52 -2.60 -2.57
CA SER A 45 19.28 -2.91 -3.98
C SER A 45 18.35 -4.09 -4.13
N GLU A 46 17.30 -3.95 -4.94
CA GLU A 46 16.28 -4.97 -5.20
C GLU A 46 16.88 -6.31 -5.64
N SER A 47 17.83 -6.31 -6.57
CA SER A 47 18.48 -7.54 -7.05
C SER A 47 19.21 -8.31 -5.95
N ARG A 48 19.90 -7.60 -5.04
CA ARG A 48 20.56 -8.23 -3.89
C ARG A 48 19.55 -8.75 -2.87
N LEU A 49 18.51 -7.96 -2.57
CA LEU A 49 17.45 -8.42 -1.66
C LEU A 49 16.82 -9.72 -2.16
N ILE A 50 16.44 -9.79 -3.44
CA ILE A 50 15.85 -10.99 -4.05
C ILE A 50 16.84 -12.16 -3.97
N ALA A 51 18.10 -11.95 -4.36
CA ALA A 51 19.10 -13.02 -4.33
C ALA A 51 19.36 -13.54 -2.90
N THR A 52 19.53 -12.64 -1.94
CA THR A 52 19.77 -12.99 -0.53
C THR A 52 18.54 -13.70 0.06
N PHE A 53 17.33 -13.20 -0.18
CA PHE A 53 16.10 -13.82 0.29
C PHE A 53 15.93 -15.23 -0.28
N ARG A 54 16.09 -15.42 -1.60
CA ARG A 54 15.98 -16.73 -2.25
C ARG A 54 16.97 -17.74 -1.67
N ASN A 55 18.22 -17.34 -1.44
CA ASN A 55 19.23 -18.22 -0.85
C ASN A 55 18.90 -18.56 0.61
N ALA A 56 18.57 -17.57 1.42
CA ALA A 56 18.21 -17.76 2.84
C ALA A 56 16.94 -18.61 2.99
N PHE A 57 15.97 -18.48 2.08
CA PHE A 57 14.74 -19.28 2.05
C PHE A 57 15.03 -20.77 1.82
N VAL A 58 15.97 -21.11 0.93
CA VAL A 58 16.42 -22.51 0.73
C VAL A 58 17.03 -23.07 2.02
N GLY A 59 17.87 -22.28 2.70
CA GLY A 59 18.45 -22.66 4.00
C GLY A 59 17.39 -22.88 5.07
N TYR A 60 16.43 -21.95 5.18
CA TYR A 60 15.27 -22.04 6.06
C TYR A 60 14.47 -23.33 5.83
N TRP A 61 14.11 -23.63 4.58
CA TRP A 61 13.36 -24.85 4.24
C TRP A 61 14.12 -26.11 4.62
N ARG A 62 15.42 -26.17 4.30
CA ARG A 62 16.29 -27.32 4.62
C ARG A 62 16.42 -27.56 6.13
N SER A 63 16.37 -26.52 6.95
CA SER A 63 16.39 -26.67 8.40
C SER A 63 15.18 -27.45 8.93
N GLY A 64 14.03 -27.35 8.25
CA GLY A 64 12.76 -27.91 8.69
C GLY A 64 12.19 -27.28 9.96
N THR A 65 12.89 -26.32 10.58
CA THR A 65 12.48 -25.67 11.82
C THR A 65 11.55 -24.49 11.58
N GLY A 66 10.77 -24.09 12.60
CA GLY A 66 9.92 -22.90 12.52
C GLY A 66 10.67 -21.56 12.72
N GLY A 67 11.97 -21.60 13.02
CA GLY A 67 12.78 -20.39 13.19
C GLY A 67 13.45 -19.96 11.90
N PHE A 68 13.51 -18.64 11.63
CA PHE A 68 14.18 -18.13 10.43
C PHE A 68 15.71 -18.33 10.44
N GLY A 69 16.32 -18.48 11.62
CA GLY A 69 17.78 -18.63 11.74
C GLY A 69 18.55 -17.36 11.37
N SER A 70 19.89 -17.45 11.38
CA SER A 70 20.78 -16.29 11.25
C SER A 70 20.81 -15.67 9.85
N GLU A 71 20.39 -16.41 8.81
CA GLU A 71 20.43 -15.93 7.42
C GLU A 71 19.12 -15.26 6.99
N LEU A 72 17.96 -15.83 7.34
CA LEU A 72 16.66 -15.30 6.91
C LEU A 72 16.13 -14.21 7.85
N GLN A 73 16.40 -14.30 9.16
CA GLN A 73 15.91 -13.30 10.12
C GLN A 73 16.32 -11.86 9.75
N PRO A 74 17.59 -11.55 9.40
CA PRO A 74 17.98 -10.19 9.04
C PRO A 74 17.26 -9.66 7.78
N VAL A 75 16.92 -10.54 6.83
CA VAL A 75 16.17 -10.17 5.62
C VAL A 75 14.75 -9.79 5.98
N VAL A 76 14.08 -10.59 6.82
CA VAL A 76 12.74 -10.31 7.32
C VAL A 76 12.71 -9.01 8.13
N ASP A 77 13.68 -8.79 9.01
CA ASP A 77 13.80 -7.57 9.83
C ASP A 77 14.03 -6.32 8.97
N TYR A 78 14.89 -6.42 7.95
CA TYR A 78 15.09 -5.34 6.99
C TYR A 78 13.79 -5.00 6.25
N TRP A 79 13.10 -6.02 5.76
CA TRP A 79 11.86 -5.85 5.01
C TRP A 79 10.73 -5.25 5.85
N PHE A 80 10.62 -5.66 7.11
CA PHE A 80 9.75 -5.04 8.10
C PHE A 80 10.03 -3.53 8.20
N ARG A 81 11.27 -3.13 8.49
CA ARG A 81 11.65 -1.71 8.66
C ARG A 81 11.43 -0.90 7.38
N TYR A 82 11.67 -1.51 6.23
CA TYR A 82 11.42 -0.91 4.92
C TYR A 82 9.95 -0.55 4.74
N HIS A 83 9.04 -1.47 5.05
CA HIS A 83 7.60 -1.22 5.00
C HIS A 83 7.14 -0.22 6.08
N VAL A 84 7.71 -0.25 7.29
CA VAL A 84 7.43 0.77 8.32
C VAL A 84 7.74 2.18 7.79
N ALA A 85 8.94 2.38 7.23
CA ALA A 85 9.34 3.69 6.68
C ALA A 85 8.39 4.14 5.56
N LYS A 86 8.02 3.24 4.65
CA LYS A 86 7.07 3.54 3.57
C LYS A 86 5.66 3.85 4.08
N ALA A 87 5.16 3.12 5.09
CA ALA A 87 3.85 3.36 5.67
C ALA A 87 3.77 4.77 6.28
N PHE A 88 4.80 5.20 7.03
CA PHE A 88 4.87 6.55 7.58
C PHE A 88 4.92 7.64 6.50
N LEU A 89 5.79 7.47 5.49
CA LEU A 89 5.93 8.44 4.41
C LEU A 89 4.66 8.54 3.55
N ALA A 90 4.02 7.41 3.24
CA ALA A 90 2.76 7.36 2.51
C ALA A 90 1.59 7.95 3.34
N GLY A 91 1.58 7.74 4.65
CA GLY A 91 0.58 8.33 5.55
C GLY A 91 0.69 9.85 5.63
N ALA A 92 1.92 10.37 5.76
CA ALA A 92 2.19 11.81 5.72
C ALA A 92 1.81 12.41 4.36
N LEU A 93 2.19 11.75 3.25
CA LEU A 93 1.84 12.17 1.90
C LEU A 93 0.32 12.20 1.70
N LEU A 94 -0.39 11.17 2.15
CA LEU A 94 -1.86 11.11 2.07
C LEU A 94 -2.50 12.31 2.78
N ALA A 95 -2.07 12.62 4.00
CA ALA A 95 -2.57 13.77 4.75
C ALA A 95 -2.34 15.09 4.01
N VAL A 96 -1.12 15.30 3.47
CA VAL A 96 -0.76 16.50 2.70
C VAL A 96 -1.60 16.62 1.42
N LEU A 97 -1.82 15.51 0.70
CA LEU A 97 -2.62 15.49 -0.53
C LEU A 97 -4.11 15.76 -0.26
N ILE A 98 -4.65 15.27 0.85
CA ILE A 98 -6.01 15.60 1.29
C ILE A 98 -6.12 17.11 1.54
N VAL A 99 -5.17 17.70 2.28
CA VAL A 99 -5.15 19.15 2.53
C VAL A 99 -5.02 19.93 1.22
N LEU A 100 -4.11 19.52 0.33
CA LEU A 100 -3.92 20.16 -0.97
C LEU A 100 -5.21 20.11 -1.82
N GLY A 101 -5.88 18.96 -1.87
CA GLY A 101 -7.14 18.79 -2.58
C GLY A 101 -8.24 19.68 -2.01
N VAL A 102 -8.40 19.69 -0.67
CA VAL A 102 -9.41 20.54 0.00
C VAL A 102 -9.16 22.02 -0.28
N LEU A 103 -7.92 22.50 -0.13
CA LEU A 103 -7.58 23.89 -0.42
C LEU A 103 -7.78 24.22 -1.90
N SER A 104 -7.40 23.30 -2.81
CA SER A 104 -7.59 23.48 -4.26
C SER A 104 -9.08 23.63 -4.60
N TRP A 105 -9.94 22.78 -4.02
CA TRP A 105 -11.38 22.84 -4.25
C TRP A 105 -12.04 24.07 -3.63
N GLN A 106 -11.64 24.46 -2.41
CA GLN A 106 -12.12 25.69 -1.79
C GLN A 106 -11.77 26.93 -2.62
N ALA A 107 -10.55 27.00 -3.16
CA ALA A 107 -10.12 28.07 -4.03
C ALA A 107 -10.85 28.03 -5.39
N PHE A 108 -11.03 26.85 -5.97
CA PHE A 108 -11.74 26.64 -7.24
C PHE A 108 -13.16 27.22 -7.22
N LEU A 109 -13.88 27.07 -6.09
CA LEU A 109 -15.23 27.58 -5.94
C LEU A 109 -15.31 29.12 -5.93
N ARG A 110 -14.20 29.82 -5.68
CA ARG A 110 -14.16 31.28 -5.52
C ARG A 110 -13.65 32.05 -6.74
N VAL A 111 -13.06 31.38 -7.73
CA VAL A 111 -12.42 32.04 -8.88
C VAL A 111 -13.03 31.60 -10.22
N GLY A 112 -12.82 32.39 -11.28
CA GLY A 112 -13.26 32.09 -12.64
C GLY A 112 -12.10 31.93 -13.64
N GLY A 113 -12.43 31.59 -14.89
CA GLY A 113 -11.48 31.52 -16.00
C GLY A 113 -10.38 30.46 -15.86
N LEU A 114 -9.22 30.71 -16.46
CA LEU A 114 -8.07 29.80 -16.49
C LEU A 114 -7.58 29.38 -15.08
N ARG A 115 -7.68 30.28 -14.10
CA ARG A 115 -7.30 29.97 -12.71
C ARG A 115 -8.19 28.91 -12.08
N ALA A 116 -9.49 28.93 -12.40
CA ALA A 116 -10.41 27.89 -11.95
C ALA A 116 -10.07 26.54 -12.59
N ALA A 117 -9.71 26.52 -13.88
CA ALA A 117 -9.28 25.29 -14.55
C ALA A 117 -8.03 24.70 -13.90
N ALA A 118 -7.00 25.51 -13.64
CA ALA A 118 -5.77 25.06 -12.98
C ALA A 118 -6.03 24.49 -11.57
N LEU A 119 -6.90 25.13 -10.77
CA LEU A 119 -7.27 24.63 -9.44
C LEU A 119 -8.11 23.35 -9.50
N ALA A 120 -8.96 23.21 -10.53
CA ALA A 120 -9.70 21.98 -10.75
C ALA A 120 -8.76 20.82 -11.10
N VAL A 121 -7.79 21.04 -12.00
CA VAL A 121 -6.74 20.05 -12.31
C VAL A 121 -5.95 19.70 -11.06
N SER A 122 -5.51 20.68 -10.27
CA SER A 122 -4.83 20.47 -8.99
C SER A 122 -5.65 19.60 -8.05
N GLY A 123 -6.94 19.88 -7.89
CA GLY A 123 -7.85 19.09 -7.05
C GLY A 123 -8.03 17.65 -7.53
N VAL A 124 -8.19 17.43 -8.84
CA VAL A 124 -8.28 16.09 -9.45
C VAL A 124 -6.98 15.31 -9.25
N VAL A 125 -5.85 15.91 -9.59
CA VAL A 125 -4.53 15.27 -9.44
C VAL A 125 -4.25 14.95 -7.98
N SER A 126 -4.53 15.86 -7.05
CA SER A 126 -4.37 15.61 -5.61
C SER A 126 -5.25 14.46 -5.13
N THR A 127 -6.47 14.33 -5.66
CA THR A 127 -7.37 13.22 -5.33
C THR A 127 -6.84 11.89 -5.87
N ALA A 128 -6.39 11.86 -7.12
CA ALA A 128 -5.81 10.67 -7.72
C ALA A 128 -4.56 10.21 -6.96
N LEU A 129 -3.66 11.13 -6.65
CA LEU A 129 -2.47 10.84 -5.84
C LEU A 129 -2.84 10.42 -4.42
N ALA A 130 -3.90 10.99 -3.82
CA ALA A 130 -4.34 10.57 -2.49
C ALA A 130 -4.84 9.12 -2.50
N VAL A 131 -5.55 8.68 -3.55
CA VAL A 131 -5.96 7.28 -3.70
C VAL A 131 -4.75 6.36 -3.84
N VAL A 132 -3.75 6.75 -4.65
CA VAL A 132 -2.49 6.00 -4.78
C VAL A 132 -1.75 5.95 -3.44
N SER A 133 -1.70 7.07 -2.70
CA SER A 133 -1.05 7.16 -1.40
C SER A 133 -1.77 6.32 -0.35
N LEU A 134 -3.11 6.25 -0.39
CA LEU A 134 -3.91 5.37 0.46
C LEU A 134 -3.62 3.90 0.16
N ALA A 135 -3.60 3.51 -1.11
CA ALA A 135 -3.20 2.16 -1.51
C ALA A 135 -1.77 1.84 -1.06
N ALA A 136 -0.85 2.81 -1.14
CA ALA A 136 0.50 2.66 -0.63
C ALA A 136 0.53 2.50 0.90
N VAL A 137 -0.27 3.25 1.67
CA VAL A 137 -0.37 3.05 3.12
C VAL A 137 -0.79 1.62 3.44
N MET A 138 -1.87 1.14 2.82
CA MET A 138 -2.38 -0.22 3.01
C MET A 138 -1.32 -1.26 2.64
N ALA A 139 -0.74 -1.14 1.44
CA ALA A 139 0.33 -2.00 0.94
C ALA A 139 1.49 -2.17 1.94
N ASN A 140 1.84 -1.08 2.62
CA ASN A 140 2.94 -1.09 3.56
C ASN A 140 2.54 -1.51 4.98
N ILE A 141 1.27 -1.35 5.39
CA ILE A 141 0.77 -1.86 6.67
C ILE A 141 0.75 -3.39 6.67
N HIS A 142 0.16 -4.04 5.65
CA HIS A 142 0.21 -5.50 5.59
C HIS A 142 1.61 -6.04 5.31
N GLY A 143 2.46 -5.30 4.58
CA GLY A 143 3.88 -5.63 4.39
C GLY A 143 4.68 -5.62 5.69
N MET A 144 4.43 -4.68 6.61
CA MET A 144 5.07 -4.70 7.94
C MET A 144 4.40 -5.69 8.91
N ALA A 145 3.11 -5.99 8.75
CA ALA A 145 2.42 -6.91 9.65
C ALA A 145 2.77 -8.38 9.37
N ALA A 146 3.00 -8.74 8.11
CA ALA A 146 3.41 -10.08 7.65
C ALA A 146 4.64 -9.97 6.71
N PRO A 147 5.82 -9.60 7.27
CA PRO A 147 7.00 -9.32 6.46
C PRO A 147 7.52 -10.56 5.72
N PHE A 148 7.38 -11.76 6.29
CA PHE A 148 7.82 -12.98 5.61
C PHE A 148 6.89 -13.35 4.44
N GLY A 149 5.57 -13.29 4.65
CA GLY A 149 4.54 -13.51 3.65
C GLY A 149 4.66 -12.54 2.48
N SER A 150 4.93 -11.25 2.77
CA SER A 150 5.14 -10.24 1.73
C SER A 150 6.46 -10.37 0.95
N LEU A 151 7.43 -11.14 1.46
CA LEU A 151 8.65 -11.50 0.72
C LEU A 151 8.42 -12.68 -0.23
N LEU A 152 7.48 -13.58 0.06
CA LEU A 152 7.26 -14.81 -0.73
C LEU A 152 7.11 -14.56 -2.24
N PRO A 153 6.47 -13.48 -2.74
CA PRO A 153 6.39 -13.22 -4.18
C PRO A 153 7.77 -13.12 -4.87
N MET A 154 8.82 -12.73 -4.13
CA MET A 154 10.20 -12.65 -4.65
C MET A 154 10.82 -14.02 -4.95
N LEU A 155 10.20 -15.12 -4.54
CA LEU A 155 10.63 -16.47 -4.91
C LEU A 155 10.45 -16.73 -6.42
N PHE A 156 9.57 -15.97 -7.08
CA PHE A 156 9.26 -16.12 -8.50
C PHE A 156 9.91 -15.02 -9.35
N GLY A 157 10.04 -15.27 -10.66
CA GLY A 157 10.69 -14.37 -11.63
C GLY A 157 11.89 -15.03 -12.32
N ALA A 158 12.63 -14.24 -13.11
CA ALA A 158 13.71 -14.77 -13.95
C ALA A 158 14.73 -15.62 -13.16
N PRO A 159 15.12 -16.81 -13.68
CA PRO A 159 16.13 -17.64 -13.05
C PRO A 159 17.46 -16.89 -12.96
N SER A 160 18.16 -17.07 -11.84
CA SER A 160 19.58 -16.73 -11.79
C SER A 160 20.33 -17.64 -12.77
N ALA A 161 21.36 -17.14 -13.45
CA ALA A 161 22.13 -17.88 -14.47
C ALA A 161 22.89 -19.13 -13.95
N SER A 162 22.76 -19.45 -12.65
CA SER A 162 23.36 -20.60 -11.98
C SER A 162 22.29 -21.63 -11.60
N ALA A 163 22.68 -22.90 -11.46
CA ALA A 163 21.87 -23.97 -10.90
C ALA A 163 21.47 -23.68 -9.44
N SER A 164 20.43 -22.88 -9.25
CA SER A 164 19.86 -22.54 -7.94
C SER A 164 19.07 -23.73 -7.39
N PRO A 165 19.21 -24.11 -6.11
CA PRO A 165 18.37 -25.14 -5.48
C PRO A 165 16.92 -24.72 -5.21
N LEU A 166 16.55 -23.49 -5.58
CA LEU A 166 15.22 -22.93 -5.31
C LEU A 166 14.08 -23.67 -6.03
N PRO A 167 14.17 -24.03 -7.34
CA PRO A 167 13.11 -24.75 -8.01
C PRO A 167 12.78 -26.09 -7.33
N ASP A 168 13.79 -26.84 -6.90
CA ASP A 168 13.62 -28.10 -6.15
C ASP A 168 12.94 -27.86 -4.80
N THR A 169 13.32 -26.77 -4.12
CA THR A 169 12.70 -26.35 -2.86
C THR A 169 11.22 -26.03 -3.05
N LEU A 170 10.86 -25.28 -4.09
CA LEU A 170 9.47 -24.96 -4.42
C LEU A 170 8.68 -26.21 -4.81
N ALA A 171 9.28 -27.14 -5.55
CA ALA A 171 8.66 -28.41 -5.89
C ALA A 171 8.35 -29.27 -4.64
N GLN A 172 9.27 -29.32 -3.67
CA GLN A 172 9.05 -30.01 -2.39
C GLN A 172 7.92 -29.37 -1.58
N ILE A 173 7.82 -28.05 -1.56
CA ILE A 173 6.73 -27.34 -0.87
C ILE A 173 5.38 -27.69 -1.52
N ARG A 174 5.30 -27.63 -2.85
CA ARG A 174 4.09 -28.02 -3.59
C ARG A 174 3.67 -29.46 -3.28
N GLN A 175 4.63 -30.38 -3.30
CA GLN A 175 4.37 -31.79 -3.00
C GLN A 175 3.84 -31.98 -1.57
N ARG A 176 4.47 -31.34 -0.58
CA ARG A 176 4.00 -31.45 0.82
C ARG A 176 2.63 -30.84 1.04
N LEU A 177 2.31 -29.73 0.38
CA LEU A 177 0.97 -29.14 0.41
C LEU A 177 -0.06 -30.11 -0.18
N ALA A 178 0.21 -30.67 -1.37
CA ALA A 178 -0.68 -31.62 -2.03
C ALA A 178 -0.89 -32.91 -1.21
N ASP A 179 0.16 -33.40 -0.54
CA ASP A 179 0.11 -34.59 0.31
C ASP A 179 -0.51 -34.32 1.69
N GLY A 180 -0.88 -33.07 2.01
CA GLY A 180 -1.38 -32.68 3.33
C GLY A 180 -0.36 -32.83 4.46
N GLN A 181 0.93 -32.91 4.13
CA GLN A 181 2.01 -33.04 5.11
C GLN A 181 2.28 -31.69 5.78
N ASN A 182 2.52 -31.71 7.09
CA ASN A 182 2.90 -30.53 7.84
C ASN A 182 4.37 -30.60 8.28
N SER A 183 5.01 -29.44 8.37
CA SER A 183 6.31 -29.26 9.02
C SER A 183 6.31 -27.91 9.74
N PRO A 184 7.15 -27.71 10.77
CA PRO A 184 7.27 -26.42 11.44
C PRO A 184 7.56 -25.27 10.46
N ALA A 185 8.43 -25.49 9.48
CA ALA A 185 8.73 -24.50 8.45
C ALA A 185 7.54 -24.16 7.55
N LEU A 186 6.76 -25.18 7.15
CA LEU A 186 5.56 -24.99 6.32
C LEU A 186 4.44 -24.28 7.08
N GLU A 187 4.30 -24.55 8.37
CA GLU A 187 3.29 -23.90 9.20
C GLU A 187 3.56 -22.40 9.35
N VAL A 188 4.82 -21.98 9.44
CA VAL A 188 5.17 -20.55 9.45
C VAL A 188 4.88 -19.88 8.09
N ILE A 189 5.17 -20.55 6.97
CA ILE A 189 4.79 -20.06 5.62
C ILE A 189 3.27 -19.87 5.55
N ARG A 190 2.50 -20.89 5.95
CA ARG A 190 1.03 -20.85 5.97
C ARG A 190 0.52 -19.77 6.89
N SER A 191 1.03 -19.67 8.11
CA SER A 191 0.60 -18.70 9.12
C SER A 191 0.86 -17.27 8.67
N ASP A 192 2.02 -16.97 8.09
CA ASP A 192 2.31 -15.60 7.65
C ASP A 192 1.57 -15.25 6.35
N TYR A 193 1.30 -16.23 5.47
CA TYR A 193 0.38 -16.07 4.34
C TYR A 193 -1.04 -15.72 4.80
N VAL A 194 -1.60 -16.47 5.75
CA VAL A 194 -2.91 -16.18 6.36
C VAL A 194 -2.91 -14.79 6.98
N LYS A 195 -1.86 -14.44 7.74
CA LYS A 195 -1.73 -13.14 8.40
C LYS A 195 -1.71 -12.00 7.39
N PHE A 196 -0.97 -12.14 6.29
CA PHE A 196 -0.90 -11.16 5.21
C PHE A 196 -2.30 -10.85 4.65
N HIS A 197 -3.07 -11.89 4.31
CA HIS A 197 -4.44 -11.73 3.79
C HIS A 197 -5.43 -11.22 4.84
N ALA A 198 -5.32 -11.67 6.09
CA ALA A 198 -6.17 -11.20 7.18
C ALA A 198 -5.96 -9.70 7.46
N VAL A 199 -4.71 -9.22 7.46
CA VAL A 199 -4.42 -7.79 7.67
C VAL A 199 -4.97 -6.95 6.52
N MET A 200 -4.80 -7.39 5.26
CA MET A 200 -5.41 -6.74 4.08
C MET A 200 -6.92 -6.61 4.20
N ALA A 201 -7.58 -7.68 4.66
CA ALA A 201 -9.03 -7.66 4.87
C ALA A 201 -9.41 -6.64 5.96
N VAL A 202 -8.75 -6.68 7.12
CA VAL A 202 -9.06 -5.79 8.26
C VAL A 202 -8.84 -4.32 7.92
N GLU A 203 -7.67 -3.96 7.38
CA GLU A 203 -7.38 -2.58 7.01
C GLU A 203 -8.32 -2.07 5.89
N GLY A 204 -8.62 -2.94 4.92
CA GLY A 204 -9.56 -2.63 3.85
C GLY A 204 -10.97 -2.41 4.38
N THR A 205 -11.44 -3.22 5.33
CA THR A 205 -12.73 -3.00 5.99
C THR A 205 -12.79 -1.65 6.68
N ILE A 206 -11.73 -1.25 7.40
CA ILE A 206 -11.67 0.07 8.06
C ILE A 206 -11.80 1.19 7.02
N VAL A 207 -11.07 1.10 5.91
CA VAL A 207 -11.12 2.08 4.83
C VAL A 207 -12.50 2.10 4.16
N VAL A 208 -13.11 0.94 3.88
CA VAL A 208 -14.47 0.84 3.32
C VAL A 208 -15.48 1.54 4.24
N ILE A 209 -15.44 1.29 5.55
CA ILE A 209 -16.32 1.94 6.52
C ILE A 209 -16.14 3.46 6.48
N ALA A 210 -14.89 3.94 6.44
CA ALA A 210 -14.60 5.37 6.33
C ALA A 210 -15.14 5.99 5.03
N LEU A 211 -15.01 5.31 3.89
CA LEU A 211 -15.54 5.75 2.60
C LEU A 211 -17.08 5.75 2.57
N VAL A 212 -17.72 4.76 3.20
CA VAL A 212 -19.19 4.73 3.35
C VAL A 212 -19.68 5.89 4.21
N ALA A 213 -19.03 6.14 5.35
CA ALA A 213 -19.35 7.29 6.20
C ALA A 213 -19.16 8.61 5.43
N LEU A 214 -18.07 8.76 4.68
CA LEU A 214 -17.81 9.92 3.83
C LEU A 214 -18.87 10.09 2.74
N THR A 215 -19.33 9.00 2.11
CA THR A 215 -20.42 9.01 1.12
C THR A 215 -21.69 9.59 1.74
N VAL A 216 -22.08 9.13 2.94
CA VAL A 216 -23.25 9.65 3.65
C VAL A 216 -23.11 11.15 3.96
N LEU A 217 -21.94 11.58 4.42
CA LEU A 217 -21.67 12.99 4.71
C LEU A 217 -21.74 13.87 3.45
N LEU A 218 -21.17 13.41 2.34
CA LEU A 218 -21.22 14.11 1.05
C LEU A 218 -22.65 14.22 0.53
N TRP A 219 -23.45 13.16 0.65
CA TRP A 219 -24.85 13.15 0.22
C TRP A 219 -25.71 14.10 1.07
N ARG A 220 -25.52 14.07 2.39
CA ARG A 220 -26.17 15.03 3.32
C ARG A 220 -25.81 16.46 2.99
N ARG A 221 -24.56 16.73 2.63
CA ARG A 221 -24.11 18.06 2.23
C ARG A 221 -24.70 18.47 0.88
N PHE A 222 -24.73 17.57 -0.11
CA PHE A 222 -25.34 17.81 -1.42
C PHE A 222 -26.83 18.19 -1.31
N ALA A 223 -27.56 17.54 -0.41
CA ALA A 223 -28.97 17.84 -0.15
C ALA A 223 -29.19 19.25 0.45
N ARG A 224 -28.22 19.78 1.19
CA ARG A 224 -28.29 21.11 1.84
C ARG A 224 -27.82 22.27 0.96
N VAL A 225 -26.98 22.01 -0.04
CA VAL A 225 -26.45 23.06 -0.91
C VAL A 225 -27.52 23.57 -1.87
N ASP A 226 -27.71 24.90 -1.88
CA ASP A 226 -28.65 25.61 -2.73
C ASP A 226 -28.46 25.25 -4.23
N ARG A 227 -29.57 25.14 -4.97
CA ARG A 227 -29.56 24.81 -6.40
C ARG A 227 -28.84 25.85 -7.25
N THR A 228 -28.74 27.08 -6.78
CA THR A 228 -28.02 28.18 -7.42
C THR A 228 -26.50 27.99 -7.38
N GLU A 229 -25.97 27.26 -6.38
CA GLU A 229 -24.55 26.93 -6.26
C GLU A 229 -24.13 25.74 -7.16
N ARG A 230 -24.26 25.92 -8.48
CA ARG A 230 -24.06 24.84 -9.46
C ARG A 230 -22.71 24.13 -9.35
N ARG A 231 -21.61 24.86 -9.10
CA ARG A 231 -20.26 24.26 -9.00
C ARG A 231 -20.10 23.40 -7.75
N SER A 232 -20.53 23.89 -6.59
CA SER A 232 -20.52 23.14 -5.32
C SER A 232 -21.34 21.85 -5.46
N ARG A 233 -22.54 21.93 -6.04
CA ARG A 233 -23.40 20.76 -6.28
C ARG A 233 -22.77 19.74 -7.22
N ARG A 234 -22.17 20.18 -8.34
CA ARG A 234 -21.48 19.28 -9.28
C ARG A 234 -20.30 18.55 -8.63
N LEU A 235 -19.50 19.27 -7.84
CA LEU A 235 -18.36 18.67 -7.13
C LEU A 235 -18.83 17.61 -6.13
N LEU A 236 -19.83 17.95 -5.31
CA LEU A 236 -20.40 17.00 -4.34
C LEU A 236 -21.05 15.80 -5.03
N ALA A 237 -21.73 15.99 -6.16
CA ALA A 237 -22.29 14.89 -6.95
C ALA A 237 -21.18 13.99 -7.51
N ALA A 238 -20.11 14.57 -8.05
CA ALA A 238 -18.98 13.81 -8.58
C ALA A 238 -18.32 12.94 -7.48
N TYR A 239 -18.03 13.52 -6.31
CA TYR A 239 -17.51 12.74 -5.18
C TYR A 239 -18.54 11.77 -4.61
N GLY A 240 -19.82 12.14 -4.62
CA GLY A 240 -20.93 11.27 -4.21
C GLY A 240 -21.12 10.04 -5.09
N VAL A 241 -20.55 10.01 -6.30
CA VAL A 241 -20.47 8.82 -7.17
C VAL A 241 -19.10 8.15 -7.03
N PHE A 242 -18.02 8.93 -7.05
CA PHE A 242 -16.66 8.40 -7.01
C PHE A 242 -16.34 7.61 -5.74
N ILE A 243 -16.65 8.16 -4.56
CA ILE A 243 -16.34 7.54 -3.26
C ILE A 243 -17.07 6.19 -3.07
N PRO A 244 -18.38 6.04 -3.34
CA PRO A 244 -19.02 4.73 -3.21
C PRO A 244 -18.52 3.72 -4.24
N LEU A 245 -18.17 4.14 -5.46
CA LEU A 245 -17.54 3.23 -6.44
C LEU A 245 -16.18 2.73 -5.93
N LEU A 246 -15.35 3.62 -5.37
CA LEU A 246 -14.09 3.24 -4.75
C LEU A 246 -14.31 2.29 -3.56
N ALA A 247 -15.30 2.56 -2.71
CA ALA A 247 -15.66 1.69 -1.60
C ALA A 247 -16.09 0.29 -2.06
N LEU A 248 -16.88 0.21 -3.14
CA LEU A 248 -17.34 -1.06 -3.72
C LEU A 248 -16.17 -1.88 -4.27
N THR A 249 -15.28 -1.24 -5.06
CA THR A 249 -14.07 -1.90 -5.57
C THR A 249 -13.21 -2.43 -4.43
N LEU A 250 -13.02 -1.64 -3.38
CA LEU A 250 -12.24 -2.08 -2.23
C LEU A 250 -12.94 -3.19 -1.42
N ALA A 251 -14.27 -3.17 -1.33
CA ALA A 251 -15.04 -4.23 -0.66
C ALA A 251 -14.84 -5.59 -1.35
N VAL A 252 -14.75 -5.63 -2.69
CA VAL A 252 -14.41 -6.88 -3.42
C VAL A 252 -13.03 -7.40 -3.01
N ILE A 253 -12.03 -6.52 -2.93
CA ILE A 253 -10.68 -6.87 -2.48
C ILE A 253 -10.71 -7.40 -1.03
N VAL A 254 -11.47 -6.76 -0.14
CA VAL A 254 -11.64 -7.19 1.25
C VAL A 254 -12.23 -8.60 1.32
N VAL A 255 -13.31 -8.87 0.57
CA VAL A 255 -13.97 -10.18 0.55
C VAL A 255 -13.03 -11.26 0.01
N ALA A 256 -12.31 -10.98 -1.07
CA ALA A 256 -11.32 -11.91 -1.61
C ALA A 256 -10.25 -12.27 -0.57
N ASN A 257 -9.67 -11.26 0.10
CA ASN A 257 -8.63 -11.48 1.09
C ASN A 257 -9.15 -12.16 2.37
N ALA A 258 -10.36 -11.82 2.82
CA ALA A 258 -10.99 -12.50 3.96
C ALA A 258 -11.25 -13.98 3.64
N THR A 259 -11.69 -14.29 2.41
CA THR A 259 -11.92 -15.65 1.94
C THR A 259 -10.61 -16.44 1.87
N THR A 260 -9.54 -15.84 1.32
CA THR A 260 -8.21 -16.45 1.29
C THR A 260 -7.66 -16.70 2.71
N ALA A 261 -7.87 -15.77 3.64
CA ALA A 261 -7.45 -15.97 5.03
C ALA A 261 -8.24 -17.10 5.73
N ALA A 262 -9.54 -17.22 5.45
CA ALA A 262 -10.40 -18.27 6.01
C ALA A 262 -10.15 -19.66 5.41
N HIS A 263 -9.80 -19.70 4.12
CA HIS A 263 -9.53 -20.92 3.36
C HIS A 263 -8.19 -20.81 2.61
N PRO A 264 -7.05 -20.91 3.32
CA PRO A 264 -5.76 -20.55 2.75
C PRO A 264 -5.17 -21.59 1.80
N LEU A 265 -5.55 -22.87 1.90
CA LEU A 265 -4.91 -23.94 1.14
C LEU A 265 -5.02 -23.77 -0.39
N PRO A 266 -6.21 -23.52 -0.98
CA PRO A 266 -6.32 -23.34 -2.42
C PRO A 266 -5.50 -22.15 -2.93
N GLY A 267 -5.49 -21.05 -2.18
CA GLY A 267 -4.71 -19.85 -2.52
C GLY A 267 -3.21 -20.10 -2.42
N LEU A 268 -2.76 -20.80 -1.38
CA LEU A 268 -1.35 -21.12 -1.14
C LEU A 268 -0.81 -22.12 -2.17
N GLU A 269 -1.61 -23.13 -2.54
CA GLU A 269 -1.28 -24.07 -3.61
C GLU A 269 -1.16 -23.37 -4.97
N SER A 270 -2.13 -22.50 -5.31
CA SER A 270 -2.09 -21.69 -6.53
C SER A 270 -0.87 -20.77 -6.55
N PHE A 271 -0.59 -20.10 -5.42
CA PHE A 271 0.58 -19.25 -5.23
C PHE A 271 1.87 -20.00 -5.53
N PHE A 272 2.08 -21.16 -4.89
CA PHE A 272 3.28 -21.94 -5.15
C PHE A 272 3.32 -22.51 -6.56
N ALA A 273 2.19 -22.77 -7.21
CA ALA A 273 2.12 -23.17 -8.63
C ALA A 273 2.48 -22.03 -9.61
N GLY A 274 2.65 -20.79 -9.13
CA GLY A 274 2.95 -19.61 -9.93
C GLY A 274 1.72 -18.79 -10.34
N GLY A 275 0.56 -19.11 -9.78
CA GLY A 275 -0.63 -18.26 -9.88
C GLY A 275 -0.54 -17.11 -8.89
N TRP A 276 -0.52 -15.88 -9.39
CA TRP A 276 -0.67 -14.65 -8.60
C TRP A 276 -1.87 -13.87 -9.11
#